data_AF-A0A060S1U2-F1
#
_entry.id   AF-A0A060S1U2-F1
#
_cell.length_a   1.000
_cell.length_b   1.000
_cell.length_c   1.000
_cell.angle_alpha   90.00
_cell.angle_beta   90.00
_cell.angle_gamma   90.00
#
_symmetry.space_group_name_H-M   'P 1'
#
loop_
_entity.id
_entity.type
_entity.pdbx_description
1 polymer ?
#
loop_
_entity_poly.entity_id
_entity_poly.type
_entity_poly.pdbx_seq_one_letter_code
_entity_poly.pdbx_strand_id
1 'polypeptide(L)'
;MGVDFLLVGRRGAHCTTWHASAFASRFRILCSYRNFHTVAPRRNAQNDANRQNGYAATESKPGGSITIHVGSIHLGLPRSNLSGQGIPYSDLRVGVPLEIYPNERRVALTPQNAALLLKKGFAQVLVEKSAGLEAQFLDEHYRAAGAVVVDRNELFERSDILLKVRPPVVGQEAELFKENSTLISFIYAAQNKAIIDALAAKKATVFAMEQIPRISRAQVFDALSSMANIAGYKAVLEAANHFGRFLTGQVTAAGLMRVLERSPHAKY
;
A
#
# COMPACT_ATOMS: atom_id res chain seq x y z
N MET A 1 -33.76 -15.78 30.35
CA MET A 1 -34.13 -16.39 29.06
C MET A 1 -32.85 -16.43 28.22
N GLY A 2 -32.04 -17.48 28.16
CA GLY A 2 -32.28 -18.91 28.35
C GLY A 2 -32.43 -19.59 26.98
N VAL A 3 -31.32 -19.84 26.28
CA VAL A 3 -31.16 -20.98 25.35
C VAL A 3 -29.67 -21.28 25.17
N ASP A 4 -29.23 -22.25 25.96
CA ASP A 4 -27.98 -23.00 25.80
C ASP A 4 -28.11 -23.95 24.61
N PHE A 5 -27.06 -24.04 23.79
CA PHE A 5 -26.82 -25.23 22.95
C PHE A 5 -25.44 -25.79 23.30
N LEU A 6 -25.48 -26.82 24.13
CA LEU A 6 -24.38 -27.68 24.52
C LEU A 6 -24.30 -28.83 23.50
N LEU A 7 -23.14 -29.01 22.85
CA LEU A 7 -22.78 -30.29 22.24
C LEU A 7 -21.36 -30.66 22.68
N VAL A 8 -21.32 -31.62 23.60
CA VAL A 8 -20.14 -32.24 24.20
C VAL A 8 -19.53 -33.23 23.22
N GLY A 9 -18.21 -33.15 23.03
CA GLY A 9 -17.42 -34.13 22.27
C GLY A 9 -15.92 -34.07 22.58
N ARG A 10 -15.53 -34.59 23.76
CA ARG A 10 -14.20 -35.08 24.23
C ARG A 10 -13.16 -35.37 23.10
N ARG A 11 -11.86 -35.05 23.17
CA ARG A 11 -10.87 -35.16 24.28
C ARG A 11 -9.63 -34.26 24.06
N GLY A 12 -9.11 -33.70 25.17
CA GLY A 12 -7.68 -33.40 25.48
C GLY A 12 -7.02 -32.24 24.70
N ALA A 13 -6.25 -31.33 25.28
CA ALA A 13 -5.83 -31.03 26.65
C ALA A 13 -5.25 -29.60 26.65
N HIS A 14 -5.13 -29.02 27.85
CA HIS A 14 -4.50 -27.74 28.20
C HIS A 14 -5.30 -26.45 27.93
N CYS A 15 -6.14 -26.15 28.94
CA CYS A 15 -6.61 -24.82 29.26
C CYS A 15 -5.45 -23.99 29.85
N THR A 16 -5.06 -22.90 29.18
CA THR A 16 -4.42 -21.75 29.83
C THR A 16 -5.20 -20.50 29.46
N THR A 17 -6.04 -20.07 30.38
CA THR A 17 -6.62 -18.73 30.44
C THR A 17 -5.49 -17.69 30.44
N TRP A 18 -5.46 -16.80 29.45
CA TRP A 18 -4.70 -15.56 29.53
C TRP A 18 -5.67 -14.38 29.54
N HIS A 19 -5.80 -13.79 30.73
CA HIS A 19 -6.39 -12.47 30.94
C HIS A 19 -5.54 -11.39 30.27
N ALA A 20 -6.23 -10.41 29.71
CA ALA A 20 -5.67 -9.20 29.14
C ALA A 20 -5.14 -8.26 30.24
N SER A 21 -3.83 -8.20 30.44
CA SER A 21 -3.10 -7.04 31.00
C SER A 21 -1.61 -7.34 31.19
N ALA A 22 -0.78 -7.26 30.13
CA ALA A 22 0.68 -7.09 30.26
C ALA A 22 1.35 -6.98 28.88
N PHE A 23 1.22 -5.82 28.21
CA PHE A 23 2.03 -5.53 27.01
C PHE A 23 2.53 -4.09 27.01
N ALA A 24 3.06 -3.67 28.16
CA ALA A 24 3.67 -2.36 28.35
C ALA A 24 4.94 -2.47 29.19
N SER A 25 5.91 -3.29 28.78
CA SER A 25 7.29 -3.23 29.32
C SER A 25 8.25 -4.16 28.56
N ARG A 26 8.63 -3.81 27.33
CA ARG A 26 9.86 -4.36 26.71
C ARG A 26 10.36 -3.46 25.58
N PHE A 27 10.72 -2.24 25.97
CA PHE A 27 11.47 -1.30 25.14
C PHE A 27 12.56 -0.63 25.98
N ARG A 28 13.58 -1.41 26.34
CA ARG A 28 14.94 -0.95 26.67
C ARG A 28 15.79 -2.17 26.99
N ILE A 29 17.08 -2.06 26.69
CA ILE A 29 18.15 -3.04 26.93
C ILE A 29 18.34 -4.04 25.79
N LEU A 30 19.10 -3.63 24.77
CA LEU A 30 20.36 -4.28 24.38
C LEU A 30 21.02 -3.48 23.24
N CYS A 31 21.76 -2.45 23.65
CA CYS A 31 22.80 -1.83 22.84
C CYS A 31 24.08 -2.01 23.64
N SER A 32 24.86 -3.06 23.35
CA SER A 32 26.29 -3.12 23.65
C SER A 32 26.94 -4.38 23.03
N TYR A 33 27.92 -4.14 22.14
CA TYR A 33 29.07 -4.98 21.81
C TYR A 33 28.89 -6.36 21.15
N ARG A 34 29.31 -6.47 19.88
CA ARG A 34 30.60 -7.12 19.53
C ARG A 34 30.95 -6.95 18.05
N ASN A 35 32.21 -6.56 17.82
CA ASN A 35 32.91 -6.52 16.54
C ASN A 35 32.78 -7.84 15.77
N PHE A 36 32.37 -7.76 14.51
CA PHE A 36 32.59 -8.83 13.54
C PHE A 36 33.55 -8.32 12.46
N HIS A 37 34.78 -8.83 12.50
CA HIS A 37 35.68 -8.87 11.37
C HIS A 37 35.08 -9.83 10.33
N THR A 38 34.71 -9.33 9.16
CA THR A 38 34.52 -10.18 7.97
C THR A 38 35.78 -10.11 7.12
N VAL A 39 36.45 -11.26 7.02
CA VAL A 39 37.56 -11.55 6.12
C VAL A 39 37.12 -11.31 4.68
N ALA A 40 37.88 -10.50 3.95
CA ALA A 40 37.70 -10.27 2.53
C ALA A 40 38.17 -11.48 1.71
N PRO A 41 37.40 -11.96 0.71
CA PRO A 41 37.96 -12.74 -0.39
C PRO A 41 38.59 -11.80 -1.43
N ARG A 42 39.79 -12.18 -1.91
CA ARG A 42 40.58 -11.47 -2.92
C ARG A 42 39.85 -11.44 -4.28
N ARG A 43 40.10 -10.33 -5.00
CA ARG A 43 39.63 -9.91 -6.33
C ARG A 43 39.72 -11.00 -7.42
N ASN A 44 38.89 -10.83 -8.46
CA ASN A 44 39.41 -10.64 -9.82
C ASN A 44 38.64 -9.50 -10.50
N ALA A 45 39.34 -8.37 -10.65
CA ALA A 45 38.87 -7.16 -11.29
C ALA A 45 39.38 -7.16 -12.74
N GLN A 46 38.64 -7.75 -13.67
CA GLN A 46 39.02 -7.67 -15.09
C GLN A 46 37.86 -7.79 -16.10
N ASN A 47 36.61 -8.09 -15.69
CA ASN A 47 35.52 -8.35 -16.65
C ASN A 47 34.36 -7.35 -16.67
N ASP A 48 34.37 -6.29 -15.86
CA ASP A 48 33.26 -5.33 -15.80
C ASP A 48 33.48 -4.07 -16.65
N ALA A 49 34.61 -3.97 -17.36
CA ALA A 49 34.99 -2.76 -18.11
C ALA A 49 34.42 -2.67 -19.55
N ASN A 50 33.55 -3.60 -19.99
CA ASN A 50 33.17 -3.69 -21.40
C ASN A 50 31.66 -3.69 -21.70
N ARG A 51 30.83 -3.12 -20.82
CA ARG A 51 29.39 -2.89 -21.09
C ARG A 51 28.91 -1.46 -20.94
N GLN A 52 29.83 -0.51 -20.80
CA GLN A 52 29.53 0.92 -20.78
C GLN A 52 29.98 1.54 -22.10
N ASN A 53 29.16 1.45 -23.13
CA ASN A 53 29.16 2.43 -24.23
C ASN A 53 27.88 2.31 -25.05
N GLY A 54 27.07 3.37 -25.04
CA GLY A 54 26.01 3.55 -26.02
C GLY A 54 24.71 4.11 -25.46
N TYR A 55 24.71 5.33 -24.93
CA TYR A 55 23.62 6.30 -25.09
C TYR A 55 24.20 7.71 -24.94
N ALA A 56 24.36 8.39 -26.08
CA ALA A 56 24.82 9.77 -26.15
C ALA A 56 23.73 10.70 -25.60
N ALA A 57 24.10 11.53 -24.61
CA ALA A 57 23.24 12.59 -24.09
C ALA A 57 23.22 13.76 -25.09
N THR A 58 22.03 14.13 -25.56
CA THR A 58 21.79 15.41 -26.21
C THR A 58 21.42 16.43 -25.14
N GLU A 59 22.17 17.54 -25.07
CA GLU A 59 21.94 18.64 -24.14
C GLU A 59 20.59 19.33 -24.45
N SER A 60 19.76 19.50 -23.41
CA SER A 60 18.57 20.36 -23.46
C SER A 60 18.54 21.32 -22.27
N LYS A 61 18.08 22.54 -22.55
CA LYS A 61 18.12 23.79 -21.75
C LYS A 61 17.43 23.71 -20.37
N PRO A 62 17.72 24.63 -19.43
CA PRO A 62 17.31 24.50 -18.04
C PRO A 62 15.83 24.91 -17.85
N GLY A 63 15.00 23.97 -17.43
CA GLY A 63 13.61 24.21 -17.05
C GLY A 63 13.01 23.02 -16.33
N GLY A 64 12.63 23.20 -15.06
CA GLY A 64 11.82 22.27 -14.27
C GLY A 64 12.53 20.98 -13.83
N SER A 65 13.24 21.02 -12.70
CA SER A 65 13.79 19.81 -12.07
C SER A 65 12.65 18.93 -11.53
N ILE A 66 12.39 17.81 -12.21
CA ILE A 66 11.51 16.73 -11.75
C ILE A 66 12.29 15.93 -10.70
N THR A 67 11.85 15.93 -9.44
CA THR A 67 12.41 15.04 -8.40
C THR A 67 11.53 13.81 -8.27
N ILE A 68 11.87 12.75 -9.00
CA ILE A 68 11.34 11.41 -8.75
C ILE A 68 12.31 10.72 -7.79
N HIS A 69 11.86 10.41 -6.57
CA HIS A 69 12.66 9.65 -5.61
C HIS A 69 12.74 8.17 -6.02
N VAL A 70 13.60 7.86 -6.99
CA VAL A 70 14.03 6.48 -7.25
C VAL A 70 15.14 6.16 -6.26
N GLY A 71 14.94 5.12 -5.46
CA GLY A 71 15.91 4.70 -4.44
C GLY A 71 17.26 4.34 -5.05
N SER A 72 18.24 5.23 -4.91
CA SER A 72 19.66 4.96 -5.18
C SER A 72 20.49 5.08 -3.91
N ILE A 73 21.31 4.06 -3.73
CA ILE A 73 22.30 3.87 -2.68
C ILE A 73 23.46 4.87 -2.89
N HIS A 74 23.99 5.39 -1.78
CA HIS A 74 25.02 6.43 -1.68
C HIS A 74 26.11 6.42 -2.78
N LEU A 75 26.16 7.49 -3.57
CA LEU A 75 27.40 8.09 -4.05
C LEU A 75 27.35 9.58 -3.69
N GLY A 76 28.43 10.07 -3.08
CA GLY A 76 28.52 11.35 -2.37
C GLY A 76 28.13 12.57 -3.20
N LEU A 77 26.88 12.98 -3.07
CA LEU A 77 26.47 14.37 -3.28
C LEU A 77 26.78 15.16 -2.00
N PRO A 78 27.24 16.41 -2.10
CA PRO A 78 27.40 17.27 -0.94
C PRO A 78 26.05 17.32 -0.21
N ARG A 79 26.06 17.07 1.09
CA ARG A 79 24.89 17.31 1.96
C ARG A 79 24.57 18.79 1.86
N SER A 80 23.70 19.16 0.93
CA SER A 80 23.02 20.44 1.00
C SER A 80 22.37 20.51 2.37
N ASN A 81 22.60 21.61 3.09
CA ASN A 81 21.98 21.86 4.38
C ASN A 81 20.48 21.61 4.27
N LEU A 82 20.00 20.52 4.88
CA LEU A 82 18.59 20.28 5.19
C LEU A 82 18.18 21.32 6.25
N SER A 83 18.08 22.57 5.78
CA SER A 83 17.70 23.76 6.56
C SER A 83 16.19 23.97 6.57
N GLY A 84 15.42 23.04 5.97
CA GLY A 84 13.97 23.02 6.10
C GLY A 84 13.57 22.26 7.35
N GLN A 85 13.11 22.98 8.39
CA GLN A 85 12.28 22.34 9.40
C GLN A 85 11.09 21.68 8.69
N GLY A 86 10.87 20.38 8.90
CA GLY A 86 9.72 19.69 8.32
C GLY A 86 8.42 20.36 8.76
N ILE A 87 7.40 20.33 7.90
CA ILE A 87 6.07 20.84 8.25
C ILE A 87 5.50 19.94 9.35
N PRO A 88 5.07 20.48 10.51
CA PRO A 88 4.52 19.67 11.58
C PRO A 88 3.21 19.01 11.14
N TYR A 89 2.91 17.83 11.67
CA TYR A 89 1.68 17.10 11.30
C TYR A 89 0.40 17.90 11.62
N SER A 90 0.44 18.75 12.65
CA SER A 90 -0.69 19.61 13.05
C SER A 90 -1.13 20.59 11.98
N ASP A 91 -0.30 20.82 10.96
CA ASP A 91 -0.56 21.76 9.87
C ASP A 91 -0.86 21.03 8.55
N LEU A 92 -0.76 19.70 8.52
CA LEU A 92 -0.97 18.87 7.33
C LEU A 92 -2.34 18.20 7.35
N ARG A 93 -3.06 18.32 6.23
CA ARG A 93 -4.36 17.68 6.02
C ARG A 93 -4.26 16.55 5.01
N VAL A 94 -4.78 15.39 5.38
CA VAL A 94 -4.83 14.20 4.51
C VAL A 94 -6.20 14.12 3.86
N GLY A 95 -6.26 14.01 2.54
CA GLY A 95 -7.46 13.87 1.73
C GLY A 95 -7.63 12.49 1.13
N VAL A 96 -8.85 11.99 1.12
CA VAL A 96 -9.26 10.72 0.52
C VAL A 96 -10.44 10.98 -0.43
N PRO A 97 -10.19 11.20 -1.73
CA PRO A 97 -11.25 11.39 -2.71
C PRO A 97 -11.96 10.07 -3.03
N LEU A 98 -13.17 10.18 -3.58
CA LEU A 98 -13.92 9.07 -4.17
C LEU A 98 -13.24 8.64 -5.48
N GLU A 99 -13.07 7.33 -5.67
CA GLU A 99 -12.57 6.78 -6.93
C GLU A 99 -13.63 6.89 -8.03
N ILE A 100 -13.25 7.47 -9.18
CA ILE A 100 -14.15 7.68 -10.33
C ILE A 100 -14.04 6.62 -11.41
N TYR A 101 -13.05 5.73 -11.30
CA TYR A 101 -12.84 4.72 -12.31
C TYR A 101 -13.98 3.69 -12.28
N PRO A 102 -14.56 3.31 -13.44
CA PRO A 102 -15.69 2.38 -13.48
C PRO A 102 -15.41 1.08 -12.72
N ASN A 103 -16.36 0.67 -11.87
CA ASN A 103 -16.29 -0.53 -11.03
C ASN A 103 -15.12 -0.55 -10.01
N GLU A 104 -14.47 0.57 -9.73
CA GLU A 104 -13.55 0.65 -8.60
C GLU A 104 -14.36 0.75 -7.31
N ARG A 105 -14.18 -0.24 -6.43
CA ARG A 105 -14.91 -0.36 -5.16
C ARG A 105 -14.04 -0.14 -3.94
N ARG A 106 -12.73 0.03 -4.13
CA ARG A 106 -11.80 0.23 -3.02
C ARG A 106 -11.74 1.71 -2.65
N VAL A 107 -11.35 1.96 -1.40
CA VAL A 107 -11.04 3.29 -0.87
C VAL A 107 -9.62 3.29 -0.31
N ALA A 108 -8.89 4.40 -0.45
CA ALA A 108 -7.48 4.46 -0.06
C ALA A 108 -7.26 4.42 1.46
N LEU A 109 -8.27 4.79 2.25
CA LEU A 109 -8.19 4.85 3.70
C LEU A 109 -9.48 4.35 4.35
N THR A 110 -9.35 3.41 5.28
CA THR A 110 -10.47 2.92 6.09
C THR A 110 -10.73 3.84 7.30
N PRO A 111 -11.94 3.84 7.89
CA PRO A 111 -12.24 4.62 9.08
C PRO A 111 -11.27 4.36 10.25
N GLN A 112 -10.86 3.10 10.44
CA GLN A 112 -9.89 2.73 11.48
C GLN A 112 -8.53 3.37 11.25
N ASN A 113 -8.06 3.41 10.00
CA ASN A 113 -6.79 4.03 9.66
C ASN A 113 -6.86 5.56 9.69
N ALA A 114 -8.03 6.16 9.42
CA ALA A 114 -8.25 7.59 9.61
C ALA A 114 -8.04 8.01 11.08
N ALA A 115 -8.60 7.24 12.02
CA ALA A 115 -8.38 7.48 13.45
C ALA A 115 -6.89 7.36 13.85
N LEU A 116 -6.16 6.42 13.24
CA LEU A 116 -4.72 6.28 13.47
C LEU A 116 -3.92 7.50 12.98
N LEU A 117 -4.27 8.06 11.82
CA LEU A 117 -3.62 9.28 11.31
C LEU A 117 -3.89 10.46 12.23
N LEU A 118 -5.14 10.66 12.66
CA LEU A 118 -5.48 11.72 13.61
C LEU A 118 -4.70 11.56 14.93
N LYS A 119 -4.58 10.33 15.45
CA LYS A 119 -3.77 10.03 16.63
C LYS A 119 -2.27 10.32 16.45
N LYS A 120 -1.75 10.25 15.23
CA LYS A 120 -0.36 10.62 14.91
C LYS A 120 -0.15 12.14 14.89
N GLY A 121 -1.22 12.93 14.95
CA GLY A 121 -1.17 14.39 15.04
C GLY A 121 -1.41 15.12 13.73
N PHE A 122 -1.92 14.44 12.69
CA PHE A 122 -2.36 15.13 11.47
C PHE A 122 -3.50 16.10 11.81
N ALA A 123 -3.47 17.31 11.24
CA ALA A 123 -4.44 18.37 11.49
C ALA A 123 -5.87 17.85 11.33
N GLN A 124 -6.13 17.23 10.18
CA GLN A 124 -7.43 16.71 9.77
C GLN A 124 -7.25 15.57 8.76
N VAL A 125 -8.20 14.65 8.78
CA VAL A 125 -8.42 13.68 7.71
C VAL A 125 -9.73 14.05 7.03
N LEU A 126 -9.65 14.47 5.78
CA LEU A 126 -10.75 14.84 4.91
C LEU A 126 -11.11 13.65 4.02
N VAL A 127 -12.39 13.32 3.96
CA VAL A 127 -12.89 12.21 3.14
C VAL A 127 -14.00 12.75 2.25
N GLU A 128 -13.94 12.47 0.96
CA GLU A 128 -15.02 12.86 0.04
C GLU A 128 -16.30 12.10 0.41
N LYS A 129 -17.44 12.77 0.35
CA LYS A 129 -18.74 12.15 0.57
C LYS A 129 -18.89 10.86 -0.24
N SER A 130 -19.30 9.78 0.43
CA SER A 130 -19.50 8.46 -0.19
C SER A 130 -18.24 7.79 -0.77
N ALA A 131 -17.03 8.28 -0.48
CA ALA A 131 -15.78 7.67 -0.96
C ALA A 131 -15.62 6.20 -0.56
N GLY A 132 -16.13 5.81 0.61
CA GLY A 132 -16.05 4.46 1.14
C GLY A 132 -17.27 3.57 0.89
N LEU A 133 -18.32 4.07 0.21
CA LEU A 133 -19.62 3.40 0.13
C LEU A 133 -19.52 2.00 -0.49
N GLU A 134 -18.84 1.89 -1.64
CA GLU A 134 -18.62 0.62 -2.34
C GLU A 134 -17.71 -0.36 -1.57
N ALA A 135 -16.89 0.18 -0.65
CA ALA A 135 -16.07 -0.59 0.28
C ALA A 135 -16.81 -0.93 1.59
N GLN A 136 -18.13 -0.69 1.65
CA GLN A 136 -18.99 -0.89 2.82
C GLN A 136 -18.62 -0.01 4.03
N PHE A 137 -18.03 1.15 3.79
CA PHE A 137 -17.78 2.17 4.81
C PHE A 137 -18.69 3.39 4.59
N LEU A 138 -19.69 3.53 5.46
CA LEU A 138 -20.58 4.68 5.46
C LEU A 138 -19.86 5.95 5.93
N ASP A 139 -20.34 7.12 5.51
CA ASP A 139 -19.79 8.42 5.90
C ASP A 139 -19.83 8.60 7.43
N GLU A 140 -20.83 8.04 8.10
CA GLU A 140 -20.98 8.05 9.55
C GLU A 140 -19.84 7.33 10.25
N HIS A 141 -19.29 6.26 9.65
CA HIS A 141 -18.13 5.56 10.20
C HIS A 141 -16.88 6.45 10.18
N TYR A 142 -16.70 7.26 9.13
CA TYR A 142 -15.60 8.22 9.05
C TYR A 142 -15.78 9.36 10.06
N ARG A 143 -17.00 9.90 10.20
CA ARG A 143 -17.31 10.93 11.20
C ARG A 143 -17.06 10.42 12.62
N ALA A 144 -17.49 9.20 12.92
CA ALA A 144 -17.24 8.56 14.22
C ALA A 144 -15.75 8.31 14.50
N ALA A 145 -14.94 8.11 13.45
CA ALA A 145 -13.48 8.01 13.55
C ALA A 145 -12.77 9.37 13.70
N GLY A 146 -13.51 10.48 13.66
CA GLY A 146 -12.98 11.84 13.77
C GLY A 146 -12.56 12.47 12.43
N ALA A 147 -12.79 11.79 11.30
CA ALA A 147 -12.56 12.38 9.99
C ALA A 147 -13.70 13.34 9.61
N VAL A 148 -13.38 14.33 8.77
CA VAL A 148 -14.35 15.31 8.27
C VAL A 148 -14.77 14.89 6.87
N VAL A 149 -16.07 14.66 6.69
CA VAL A 149 -16.64 14.35 5.38
C VAL A 149 -16.94 15.67 4.66
N VAL A 150 -16.41 15.84 3.46
CA VAL A 150 -16.48 17.08 2.67
C VAL A 150 -16.89 16.80 1.23
N ASP A 151 -17.27 17.84 0.50
CA ASP A 151 -17.50 17.74 -0.94
C ASP A 151 -16.17 17.68 -1.71
N ARG A 152 -16.24 17.20 -2.96
CA ARG A 152 -15.05 16.97 -3.81
C ARG A 152 -14.15 18.20 -3.95
N ASN A 153 -14.72 19.35 -4.32
CA ASN A 153 -13.93 20.56 -4.57
C ASN A 153 -13.20 21.03 -3.31
N GLU A 154 -13.92 21.01 -2.18
CA GLU A 154 -13.38 21.36 -0.88
C GLU A 154 -12.25 20.41 -0.45
N LEU A 155 -12.38 19.11 -0.75
CA LEU A 155 -11.33 18.14 -0.48
C LEU A 155 -10.04 18.49 -1.22
N PHE A 156 -10.10 18.66 -2.54
CA PHE A 156 -8.91 18.94 -3.36
C PHE A 156 -8.27 20.30 -3.03
N GLU A 157 -9.07 21.30 -2.64
CA GLU A 157 -8.57 22.62 -2.24
C GLU A 157 -7.83 22.57 -0.89
N ARG A 158 -8.36 21.81 0.08
CA ARG A 158 -7.85 21.82 1.46
C ARG A 158 -6.76 20.77 1.72
N SER A 159 -6.63 19.73 0.90
CA SER A 159 -5.71 18.63 1.15
C SER A 159 -4.27 18.94 0.76
N ASP A 160 -3.34 18.70 1.69
CA ASP A 160 -1.90 18.78 1.44
C ASP A 160 -1.34 17.43 0.98
N ILE A 161 -1.92 16.33 1.49
CA ILE A 161 -1.57 14.96 1.12
C ILE A 161 -2.84 14.27 0.61
N LEU A 162 -2.82 13.75 -0.61
CA LEU A 162 -3.91 13.01 -1.21
C LEU A 162 -3.56 11.52 -1.28
N LEU A 163 -4.47 10.69 -0.77
CA LEU A 163 -4.39 9.23 -0.82
C LEU A 163 -5.39 8.72 -1.83
N LYS A 164 -4.90 8.11 -2.92
CA LYS A 164 -5.73 7.46 -3.93
C LYS A 164 -5.29 6.02 -4.14
N VAL A 165 -6.22 5.20 -4.61
CA VAL A 165 -5.93 3.85 -5.05
C VAL A 165 -5.38 3.90 -6.47
N ARG A 166 -6.14 4.48 -7.41
CA ARG A 166 -5.77 4.52 -8.83
C ARG A 166 -5.03 5.83 -9.21
N PRO A 167 -4.34 5.86 -10.36
CA PRO A 167 -3.80 7.10 -10.89
C PRO A 167 -4.92 8.14 -11.08
N PRO A 168 -4.66 9.43 -10.84
CA PRO A 168 -5.64 10.47 -11.06
C PRO A 168 -5.97 10.61 -12.56
N VAL A 169 -7.22 10.90 -12.87
CA VAL A 169 -7.68 11.08 -14.25
C VAL A 169 -7.40 12.52 -14.71
N VAL A 170 -6.72 12.67 -15.84
CA VAL A 170 -6.48 13.97 -16.49
C VAL A 170 -7.80 14.53 -17.01
N GLY A 171 -8.02 15.83 -16.83
CA GLY A 171 -9.26 16.54 -17.18
C GLY A 171 -10.36 16.45 -16.13
N GLN A 172 -10.17 15.69 -15.04
CA GLN A 172 -11.17 15.53 -13.98
C GLN A 172 -10.59 15.69 -12.58
N GLU A 173 -9.40 15.16 -12.33
CA GLU A 173 -8.80 15.15 -11.00
C GLU A 173 -7.47 15.89 -10.97
N ALA A 174 -6.55 15.60 -11.92
CA ALA A 174 -5.17 16.10 -11.88
C ALA A 174 -5.08 17.64 -11.80
N GLU A 175 -6.00 18.36 -12.44
CA GLU A 175 -6.06 19.82 -12.44
C GLU A 175 -6.58 20.40 -11.12
N LEU A 176 -7.29 19.61 -10.30
CA LEU A 176 -7.86 20.05 -9.03
C LEU A 176 -6.83 20.04 -7.89
N PHE A 177 -5.70 19.37 -8.08
CA PHE A 177 -4.65 19.28 -7.07
C PHE A 177 -4.14 20.68 -6.70
N LYS A 178 -4.02 20.91 -5.39
CA LYS A 178 -3.30 22.04 -4.81
C LYS A 178 -1.83 22.02 -5.25
N GLU A 179 -1.27 23.19 -5.50
CA GLU A 179 0.15 23.32 -5.83
C GLU A 179 1.03 22.85 -4.65
N ASN A 180 2.12 22.14 -4.95
CA ASN A 180 3.01 21.53 -3.95
C ASN A 180 2.34 20.47 -3.05
N SER A 181 1.20 19.90 -3.45
CA SER A 181 0.58 18.78 -2.74
C SER A 181 1.37 17.48 -2.92
N THR A 182 1.16 16.54 -1.99
CA THR A 182 1.73 15.20 -2.06
C THR A 182 0.66 14.21 -2.49
N LEU A 183 0.92 13.38 -3.50
CA LEU A 183 0.04 12.30 -3.93
C LEU A 183 0.68 10.95 -3.59
N ILE A 184 -0.08 10.06 -2.95
CA ILE A 184 0.29 8.66 -2.73
C ILE A 184 -0.76 7.80 -3.44
N SER A 185 -0.36 7.14 -4.52
CA SER A 185 -1.24 6.27 -5.32
C SER A 185 -0.44 5.36 -6.25
N PHE A 186 -1.12 4.44 -6.94
CA PHE A 186 -0.53 3.82 -8.13
C PHE A 186 -0.47 4.84 -9.26
N ILE A 187 0.63 4.89 -10.02
CA ILE A 187 0.83 5.89 -11.09
C ILE A 187 1.15 5.25 -12.43
N TYR A 188 1.97 4.20 -12.43
CA TYR A 188 2.49 3.56 -13.63
C TYR A 188 3.16 4.58 -14.56
N ALA A 189 4.15 5.30 -14.01
CA ALA A 189 4.75 6.50 -14.62
C ALA A 189 5.31 6.25 -16.03
N ALA A 190 5.82 5.04 -16.30
CA ALA A 190 6.35 4.67 -17.61
C ALA A 190 5.28 4.60 -18.71
N GLN A 191 4.03 4.30 -18.34
CA GLN A 191 2.91 4.17 -19.26
C GLN A 191 2.07 5.46 -19.37
N ASN A 192 2.10 6.32 -18.34
CA ASN A 192 1.16 7.42 -18.18
C ASN A 192 1.82 8.80 -18.20
N LYS A 193 2.51 9.15 -19.30
CA LYS A 193 3.21 10.45 -19.41
C LYS A 193 2.29 11.66 -19.19
N ALA A 194 1.07 11.63 -19.70
CA ALA A 194 0.12 12.74 -19.56
C ALA A 194 -0.24 13.04 -18.08
N ILE A 195 -0.36 12.01 -17.25
CA ILE A 195 -0.62 12.16 -15.81
C ILE A 195 0.59 12.80 -15.14
N ILE A 196 1.80 12.34 -15.48
CA ILE A 196 3.05 12.90 -14.95
C ILE A 196 3.19 14.37 -15.32
N ASP A 197 2.93 14.73 -16.58
CA ASP A 197 3.02 16.11 -17.06
C ASP A 197 2.02 17.01 -16.30
N ALA A 198 0.78 16.54 -16.09
CA ALA A 198 -0.23 17.28 -15.34
C ALA A 198 0.14 17.46 -13.85
N LEU A 199 0.65 16.41 -13.20
CA LEU A 199 1.11 16.48 -11.80
C LEU A 199 2.37 17.35 -11.65
N ALA A 200 3.27 17.32 -12.64
CA ALA A 200 4.45 18.17 -12.69
C ALA A 200 4.07 19.65 -12.84
N ALA A 201 3.05 19.98 -13.63
CA ALA A 201 2.52 21.34 -13.74
C ALA A 201 2.02 21.89 -12.39
N LYS A 202 1.55 21.01 -11.49
CA LYS A 202 1.14 21.32 -10.12
C LYS A 202 2.28 21.32 -9.10
N LYS A 203 3.52 21.04 -9.53
CA LYS A 203 4.68 20.83 -8.64
C LYS A 203 4.38 19.80 -7.55
N ALA A 204 3.53 18.82 -7.85
CA ALA A 204 3.12 17.82 -6.88
C ALA A 204 4.28 16.85 -6.59
N THR A 205 4.42 16.44 -5.33
CA THR A 205 5.32 15.36 -4.94
C THR A 205 4.56 14.04 -5.02
N VAL A 206 5.05 13.08 -5.80
CA VAL A 206 4.29 11.84 -6.06
C VAL A 206 5.04 10.62 -5.57
N PHE A 207 4.40 9.84 -4.71
CA PHE A 207 4.85 8.51 -4.29
C PHE A 207 4.08 7.44 -5.05
N ALA A 208 4.75 6.84 -6.03
CA ALA A 208 4.22 5.76 -6.84
C ALA A 208 4.31 4.43 -6.08
N MET A 209 3.16 3.88 -5.68
CA MET A 209 3.08 2.68 -4.84
C MET A 209 3.62 1.41 -5.53
N GLU A 210 3.62 1.36 -6.87
CA GLU A 210 4.20 0.25 -7.63
C GLU A 210 5.74 0.28 -7.70
N GLN A 211 6.37 1.42 -7.39
CA GLN A 211 7.82 1.60 -7.42
C GLN A 211 8.48 1.40 -6.05
N ILE A 212 7.74 0.88 -5.07
CA ILE A 212 8.29 0.56 -3.76
C ILE A 212 9.33 -0.57 -3.92
N PRO A 213 10.59 -0.35 -3.48
CA PRO A 213 11.64 -1.34 -3.66
C PRO A 213 11.34 -2.60 -2.85
N ARG A 214 11.55 -3.77 -3.47
CA ARG A 214 11.32 -5.07 -2.83
C ARG A 214 12.49 -5.44 -1.92
N ILE A 215 12.52 -4.81 -0.75
CA ILE A 215 13.54 -5.02 0.31
C ILE A 215 12.84 -5.19 1.66
N SER A 216 13.46 -5.91 2.60
CA SER A 216 12.81 -6.31 3.87
C SER A 216 12.21 -5.15 4.66
N ARG A 217 12.86 -3.98 4.69
CA ARG A 217 12.36 -2.79 5.40
C ARG A 217 11.11 -2.16 4.78
N ALA A 218 10.88 -2.38 3.49
CA ALA A 218 9.80 -1.76 2.73
C ALA A 218 8.61 -2.72 2.48
N GLN A 219 8.73 -3.98 2.91
CA GLN A 219 7.73 -5.02 2.68
C GLN A 219 6.35 -4.66 3.25
N VAL A 220 6.30 -3.94 4.37
CA VAL A 220 5.03 -3.48 4.98
C VAL A 220 4.30 -2.41 4.14
N PHE A 221 5.00 -1.78 3.19
CA PHE A 221 4.44 -0.78 2.29
C PHE A 221 4.12 -1.36 0.91
N ASP A 222 4.42 -2.64 0.64
CA ASP A 222 4.22 -3.27 -0.67
C ASP A 222 2.73 -3.52 -0.94
N ALA A 223 2.11 -2.54 -1.60
CA ALA A 223 0.73 -2.60 -2.03
C ALA A 223 0.49 -3.65 -3.13
N LEU A 224 1.48 -3.94 -3.98
CA LEU A 224 1.33 -4.95 -5.04
C LEU A 224 1.23 -6.35 -4.45
N SER A 225 2.06 -6.68 -3.46
CA SER A 225 1.99 -7.97 -2.77
C SER A 225 0.66 -8.15 -2.03
N SER A 226 0.16 -7.09 -1.40
CA SER A 226 -1.15 -7.10 -0.73
C SER A 226 -2.30 -7.36 -1.72
N MET A 227 -2.30 -6.65 -2.86
CA MET A 227 -3.30 -6.84 -3.90
C MET A 227 -3.22 -8.21 -4.59
N ALA A 228 -2.00 -8.72 -4.82
CA ALA A 228 -1.79 -10.04 -5.41
C ALA A 228 -2.34 -11.16 -4.52
N ASN A 229 -2.18 -11.04 -3.19
CA ASN A 229 -2.74 -12.00 -2.24
C ASN A 229 -4.28 -12.02 -2.29
N ILE A 230 -4.92 -10.84 -2.27
CA ILE A 230 -6.38 -10.71 -2.39
C ILE A 230 -6.88 -11.30 -3.73
N ALA A 231 -6.20 -10.98 -4.82
CA ALA A 231 -6.53 -11.48 -6.15
C ALA A 231 -6.42 -13.02 -6.23
N GLY A 232 -5.35 -13.60 -5.67
CA GLY A 232 -5.17 -15.05 -5.64
C GLY A 232 -6.27 -15.77 -4.85
N TYR A 233 -6.64 -15.23 -3.69
CA TYR A 233 -7.76 -15.76 -2.90
C TYR A 233 -9.09 -15.68 -3.67
N LYS A 234 -9.40 -14.51 -4.25
CA LYS A 234 -10.63 -14.32 -5.03
C LYS A 234 -10.67 -15.22 -6.26
N ALA A 235 -9.56 -15.44 -6.94
CA ALA A 235 -9.48 -16.34 -8.10
C ALA A 235 -9.89 -17.77 -7.75
N VAL A 236 -9.49 -18.29 -6.58
CA VAL A 236 -9.91 -19.62 -6.12
C VAL A 236 -11.41 -19.67 -5.83
N LEU A 237 -11.97 -18.61 -5.24
CA LEU A 237 -13.41 -18.54 -4.99
C LEU A 237 -14.23 -18.47 -6.28
N GLU A 238 -13.79 -17.68 -7.26
CA GLU A 238 -14.44 -17.62 -8.58
C GLU A 238 -14.32 -18.97 -9.30
N ALA A 239 -13.16 -19.61 -9.25
CA ALA A 239 -12.98 -20.95 -9.79
C ALA A 239 -13.94 -21.96 -9.14
N ALA A 240 -14.10 -21.92 -7.81
CA ALA A 240 -15.04 -22.78 -7.09
C ALA A 240 -16.51 -22.54 -7.52
N ASN A 241 -16.89 -21.29 -7.75
CA ASN A 241 -18.24 -20.91 -8.16
C ASN A 241 -18.59 -21.39 -9.57
N HIS A 242 -17.61 -21.35 -10.48
CA HIS A 242 -17.77 -21.84 -11.85
C HIS A 242 -17.55 -23.36 -12.01
N PHE A 243 -16.90 -24.00 -11.03
CA PHE A 243 -16.55 -25.41 -11.11
C PHE A 243 -17.71 -26.31 -10.68
N GLY A 244 -18.19 -27.17 -11.60
CA GLY A 244 -19.36 -28.02 -11.37
C GLY A 244 -19.16 -29.24 -10.47
N ARG A 245 -18.08 -29.30 -9.67
CA ARG A 245 -17.78 -30.42 -8.76
C ARG A 245 -17.22 -29.89 -7.44
N PHE A 246 -17.27 -30.72 -6.40
CA PHE A 246 -16.60 -30.38 -5.14
C PHE A 246 -15.09 -30.29 -5.32
N LEU A 247 -14.48 -29.26 -4.72
CA LEU A 247 -13.02 -29.11 -4.68
C LEU A 247 -12.35 -30.16 -3.78
N THR A 248 -13.02 -30.49 -2.66
CA THR A 248 -12.54 -31.47 -1.68
C THR A 248 -13.13 -32.84 -1.97
N GLY A 249 -12.32 -33.88 -1.85
CA GLY A 249 -12.81 -35.25 -1.86
C GLY A 249 -13.50 -35.58 -0.55
N GLN A 250 -14.61 -36.31 -0.63
CA GLN A 250 -15.46 -36.67 0.49
C GLN A 250 -16.00 -38.08 0.29
N VAL A 251 -16.11 -38.84 1.37
CA VAL A 251 -16.86 -40.11 1.38
C VAL A 251 -18.27 -39.80 1.84
N THR A 252 -19.26 -40.10 1.00
CA THR A 252 -20.68 -39.93 1.32
C THR A 252 -21.39 -41.27 1.18
N ALA A 253 -22.61 -41.39 1.73
CA ALA A 253 -23.45 -42.57 1.52
C ALA A 253 -23.73 -42.85 0.02
N ALA A 254 -23.66 -41.81 -0.82
CA ALA A 254 -23.84 -41.90 -2.28
C ALA A 254 -22.54 -42.24 -3.04
N GLY A 255 -21.43 -42.49 -2.33
CA GLY A 255 -20.15 -42.89 -2.92
C GLY A 255 -19.00 -41.93 -2.60
N LEU A 256 -17.81 -42.30 -3.10
CA LEU A 256 -16.58 -41.53 -2.95
C LEU A 256 -16.49 -40.44 -4.03
N MET A 257 -16.48 -39.18 -3.57
CA MET A 257 -16.11 -38.05 -4.39
C MET A 257 -14.60 -37.87 -4.30
N ARG A 258 -13.88 -38.01 -5.42
CA ARG A 258 -12.42 -37.82 -5.46
C ARG A 258 -12.06 -36.34 -5.37
N VAL A 259 -10.96 -36.06 -4.65
CA VAL A 259 -10.23 -34.79 -4.79
C VAL A 259 -9.84 -34.62 -6.25
N LEU A 260 -9.74 -33.37 -6.70
CA LEU A 260 -9.08 -33.03 -7.97
C LEU A 260 -7.67 -33.61 -8.00
N GLU A 261 -7.52 -34.78 -8.62
CA GLU A 261 -6.22 -35.35 -8.97
C GLU A 261 -5.75 -34.77 -10.30
N ARG A 262 -4.42 -34.66 -10.43
CA ARG A 262 -3.79 -34.27 -11.69
C ARG A 262 -4.23 -35.25 -12.77
N SER A 263 -4.74 -34.76 -13.89
CA SER A 263 -5.07 -35.64 -15.02
C SER A 263 -3.83 -36.44 -15.42
N PRO A 264 -3.91 -37.79 -15.51
CA PRO A 264 -2.77 -38.62 -15.92
C PRO A 264 -2.29 -38.31 -17.35
N HIS A 265 -3.04 -37.52 -18.12
CA HIS A 265 -2.71 -37.10 -19.49
C HIS A 265 -2.06 -35.71 -19.58
N ALA A 266 -1.85 -34.99 -18.48
CA ALA A 266 -1.11 -33.73 -18.48
C ALA A 266 0.41 -34.00 -18.60
N LYS A 267 0.86 -34.32 -19.81
CA LYS A 267 2.29 -34.34 -20.16
C LYS A 267 2.76 -32.90 -20.39
N TYR A 268 3.86 -32.52 -19.74
CA TYR A 268 4.68 -31.38 -20.15
C TYR A 268 5.32 -31.66 -21.51
#